data_AF-A0A6P1FJN8-F1
#
_entry.id   AF-A0A6P1FJN8-F1
#
_cell.length_a   1.000
_cell.length_b   1.000
_cell.length_c   1.000
_cell.angle_alpha   90.00
_cell.angle_beta   90.00
_cell.angle_gamma   90.00
#
_symmetry.space_group_name_H-M   'P 1'
#
loop_
_entity.id
_entity.type
_entity.pdbx_description
1 polymer ?
#
loop_
_entity_poly.entity_id
_entity_poly.type
_entity_poly.pdbx_seq_one_letter_code
_entity_poly.pdbx_strand_id
1 'polypeptide(L)'
;MRQVLIVVLLAVAVVAGLVVAVGFYVARDPEYYCLVDIIRNSAVSATDTVVDVESRLSLLPLGTECTFVTDDGARFVVEPGWIATVLALAAVASATTAAYIAVFVPRQRSSWR
;
A
#
# COMPACT_ATOMS: atom_id res chain seq x y z
N MET A 1 -3.09 -3.55 -31.25
CA MET A 1 -2.54 -4.21 -30.03
C MET A 1 -1.83 -3.25 -29.10
N ARG A 2 -0.92 -2.37 -29.56
CA ARG A 2 -0.19 -1.42 -28.70
C ARG A 2 -1.08 -0.54 -27.79
N GLN A 3 -2.13 0.06 -28.35
CA GLN A 3 -3.05 0.91 -27.57
C GLN A 3 -3.79 0.12 -26.48
N VAL A 4 -4.24 -1.10 -26.80
CA VAL A 4 -4.90 -1.98 -25.82
C VAL A 4 -3.95 -2.29 -24.66
N LEU A 5 -2.70 -2.61 -24.95
CA LEU A 5 -1.69 -2.89 -23.91
C LEU A 5 -1.43 -1.68 -23.01
N ILE A 6 -1.29 -0.48 -23.59
CA ILE A 6 -1.11 0.77 -22.80
C ILE A 6 -2.32 1.01 -21.89
N VAL A 7 -3.53 0.85 -22.40
CA VAL A 7 -4.77 1.03 -21.62
C VAL A 7 -4.84 0.03 -20.48
N VAL A 8 -4.50 -1.24 -20.72
CA VAL A 8 -4.47 -2.27 -19.67
C VAL A 8 -3.43 -1.92 -18.60
N LEU A 9 -2.21 -1.55 -18.98
CA LEU A 9 -1.15 -1.19 -18.02
C LEU A 9 -1.53 0.04 -17.18
N LEU A 10 -2.16 1.05 -17.79
CA LEU A 10 -2.67 2.21 -17.06
C LEU A 10 -3.80 1.84 -16.09
N ALA A 11 -4.72 0.96 -16.51
CA ALA A 11 -5.78 0.48 -15.64
C ALA A 11 -5.21 -0.26 -14.42
N VAL A 12 -4.22 -1.13 -14.60
CA VAL A 12 -3.52 -1.80 -13.49
C VAL A 12 -2.85 -0.77 -12.58
N ALA A 13 -2.15 0.21 -13.15
CA ALA A 13 -1.48 1.25 -12.36
C ALA A 13 -2.45 2.06 -11.51
N VAL A 14 -3.60 2.46 -12.08
CA VAL A 14 -4.63 3.23 -11.38
C VAL A 14 -5.25 2.39 -10.26
N VAL A 15 -5.63 1.14 -10.53
CA VAL A 15 -6.25 0.27 -9.51
C VAL A 15 -5.29 0.00 -8.37
N ALA A 16 -4.05 -0.39 -8.66
CA ALA A 16 -3.03 -0.65 -7.64
C ALA A 16 -2.69 0.61 -6.84
N GLY A 17 -2.52 1.76 -7.52
CA GLY A 17 -2.28 3.04 -6.88
C GLY A 17 -3.43 3.51 -6.00
N LEU A 18 -4.68 3.25 -6.40
CA LEU A 18 -5.87 3.63 -5.64
C LEU A 18 -6.01 2.81 -4.36
N VAL A 19 -5.72 1.50 -4.39
CA VAL A 19 -5.70 0.67 -3.17
C VAL A 19 -4.66 1.19 -2.18
N VAL A 20 -3.46 1.53 -2.65
CA VAL A 20 -2.42 2.10 -1.80
C VAL A 20 -2.85 3.45 -1.23
N ALA A 21 -3.40 4.34 -2.05
CA ALA A 21 -3.88 5.65 -1.62
C ALA A 21 -4.99 5.56 -0.57
N VAL A 22 -5.93 4.62 -0.71
CA VAL A 22 -6.96 4.36 0.30
C VAL A 22 -6.34 3.87 1.60
N GLY A 23 -5.36 2.95 1.54
CA GLY A 23 -4.64 2.49 2.74
C GLY A 23 -3.97 3.64 3.50
N PHE A 24 -3.31 4.56 2.79
CA PHE A 24 -2.72 5.76 3.39
C PHE A 24 -3.76 6.76 3.90
N TYR A 25 -4.93 6.85 3.27
CA TYR A 25 -6.01 7.70 3.72
C TYR A 25 -6.59 7.21 5.05
N VAL A 26 -6.78 5.90 5.21
CA VAL A 26 -7.25 5.30 6.47
C VAL A 26 -6.19 5.43 7.57
N ALA A 27 -4.90 5.34 7.23
CA ALA A 27 -3.79 5.57 8.14
C ALA A 27 -3.66 7.02 8.65
N ARG A 28 -4.49 7.96 8.17
CA ARG A 28 -4.47 9.37 8.57
C ARG A 28 -5.01 9.61 9.97
N ASP A 29 -5.84 8.68 10.48
CA ASP A 29 -6.26 8.60 11.89
C ASP A 29 -5.61 7.37 12.53
N PRO A 30 -4.30 7.43 12.78
CA PRO A 30 -3.51 6.23 13.03
C PRO A 30 -3.80 5.62 14.41
N GLU A 31 -4.25 6.41 15.39
CA GLU A 31 -4.72 5.91 16.69
C GLU A 31 -5.93 4.98 16.51
N TYR A 32 -6.95 5.42 15.76
CA TYR A 32 -8.15 4.61 15.52
C TYR A 32 -7.83 3.32 14.75
N TYR A 33 -6.98 3.42 13.73
CA TYR A 33 -6.55 2.26 12.95
C TYR A 33 -5.78 1.24 13.80
N CYS A 34 -4.84 1.70 14.63
CA CYS A 34 -4.08 0.84 15.54
C CYS A 34 -5.00 0.19 16.59
N LEU A 35 -5.89 0.96 17.21
CA LEU A 35 -6.78 0.48 18.28
C LEU A 35 -7.88 -0.47 17.79
N VAL A 36 -8.48 -0.22 16.63
CA VAL A 36 -9.67 -0.96 16.18
C VAL A 36 -9.32 -2.09 15.22
N ASP A 37 -8.47 -1.83 14.23
CA ASP A 37 -8.14 -2.82 13.19
C ASP A 37 -6.96 -3.72 13.62
N ILE A 38 -5.92 -3.14 14.22
CA ILE A 38 -4.71 -3.90 14.56
C ILE A 38 -4.84 -4.64 15.90
N ILE A 39 -5.31 -4.03 16.99
CA ILE A 39 -5.50 -4.76 18.27
C ILE A 39 -6.44 -5.96 18.07
N ARG A 40 -7.51 -5.80 17.30
CA ARG A 40 -8.47 -6.88 17.03
C ARG A 40 -7.87 -8.05 16.27
N ASN A 41 -6.88 -7.79 15.42
CA ASN A 41 -6.22 -8.79 14.58
C ASN A 41 -4.85 -9.23 15.12
N SER A 42 -4.39 -8.67 16.24
CA SER A 42 -3.13 -9.01 16.89
C SER A 42 -3.37 -9.78 18.18
N ALA A 43 -2.40 -10.60 18.58
CA ALA A 43 -2.47 -11.44 19.78
C ALA A 43 -2.55 -10.63 21.11
N VAL A 44 -2.47 -9.30 21.04
CA VAL A 44 -2.61 -8.36 22.17
C VAL A 44 -4.06 -8.34 22.70
N SER A 45 -5.03 -8.88 21.95
CA SER A 45 -6.48 -8.80 22.20
C SER A 45 -7.08 -9.60 23.38
N ALA A 46 -6.31 -10.25 24.26
CA ALA A 46 -6.94 -11.18 25.23
C ALA A 46 -6.83 -10.82 26.71
N THR A 47 -5.82 -10.09 27.17
CA THR A 47 -5.53 -10.05 28.62
C THR A 47 -4.95 -8.76 29.17
N ASP A 48 -4.32 -7.91 28.34
CA ASP A 48 -3.60 -6.75 28.84
C ASP A 48 -4.31 -5.43 28.50
N THR A 49 -4.49 -4.59 29.52
CA THR A 49 -4.98 -3.21 29.38
C THR A 49 -3.92 -2.38 28.65
N VAL A 50 -4.22 -1.99 27.41
CA VAL A 50 -3.39 -1.07 26.63
C VAL A 50 -3.57 0.33 27.19
N VAL A 51 -2.48 0.95 27.63
CA VAL A 51 -2.47 2.27 28.30
C VAL A 51 -2.11 3.37 27.31
N ASP A 52 -1.26 3.05 26.34
CA ASP A 52 -0.79 4.00 25.35
C ASP A 52 -0.58 3.34 23.98
N VAL A 53 -0.80 4.13 22.91
CA VAL A 53 -0.71 3.68 21.53
C VAL A 53 0.05 4.72 20.72
N GLU A 54 1.28 4.39 20.37
CA GLU A 54 2.07 5.20 19.44
C GLU A 54 1.91 4.66 18.02
N SER A 55 1.81 5.55 17.05
CA SER A 55 1.70 5.18 15.65
C SER A 55 2.70 5.94 14.79
N ARG A 56 3.31 5.23 13.85
CA ARG A 56 4.33 5.78 12.96
C ARG A 56 4.13 5.29 11.54
N LEU A 57 4.26 6.19 10.57
CA LEU A 57 4.30 5.80 9.17
C LEU A 57 5.69 5.25 8.83
N SER A 58 5.74 4.01 8.37
CA SER A 58 6.94 3.41 7.79
C SER A 58 6.90 3.56 6.27
N LEU A 59 8.07 3.89 5.71
CA LEU A 59 8.27 4.00 4.26
C LEU A 59 8.70 2.67 3.65
N LEU A 60 9.22 1.74 4.45
CA LEU A 60 9.71 0.45 3.98
C LEU A 60 9.69 -0.58 5.10
N PRO A 61 8.76 -1.55 5.10
CA PRO A 61 7.59 -1.63 4.21
C PRO A 61 6.62 -0.44 4.38
N LEU A 62 6.00 -0.01 3.28
CA LEU A 62 4.99 1.05 3.27
C LEU A 62 3.78 0.65 4.13
N GLY A 63 3.49 1.44 5.16
CA GLY A 63 2.30 1.27 5.99
C GLY A 63 2.42 1.95 7.35
N THR A 64 1.50 1.60 8.26
CA THR A 64 1.49 2.11 9.63
C THR A 64 2.08 1.06 10.56
N GLU A 65 3.10 1.46 11.31
CA GLU A 65 3.66 0.75 12.45
C GLU A 65 2.92 1.20 13.72
N CYS A 66 2.45 0.25 14.50
CA CYS A 66 1.73 0.52 15.75
C CYS A 66 2.52 -0.04 16.92
N THR A 67 2.79 0.79 17.92
CA THR A 67 3.42 0.37 19.18
C THR A 67 2.40 0.47 20.31
N PHE A 68 2.12 -0.64 20.96
CA PHE A 68 1.21 -0.73 22.09
C PHE A 68 2.01 -0.84 23.39
N VAL A 69 1.64 -0.05 24.39
CA VAL A 69 2.22 -0.12 25.73
C VAL A 69 1.17 -0.65 26.71
N THR A 70 1.50 -1.71 27.45
CA THR A 70 0.62 -2.29 28.47
C THR A 70 0.87 -1.67 29.85
N ASP A 71 -0.05 -1.90 30.78
CA ASP A 71 0.07 -1.44 32.19
C ASP A 71 1.35 -1.93 32.88
N ASP A 72 1.85 -3.12 32.52
CA ASP A 72 3.11 -3.67 33.04
C ASP A 72 4.37 -3.03 32.39
N GLY A 73 4.17 -2.06 31.50
CA GLY A 73 5.24 -1.37 30.76
C GLY A 73 5.81 -2.17 29.60
N ALA A 74 5.21 -3.31 29.23
CA ALA A 74 5.63 -4.08 28.06
C ALA A 74 5.25 -3.35 26.78
N ARG A 75 6.12 -3.44 25.76
CA ARG A 75 5.94 -2.78 24.46
C ARG A 75 5.77 -3.84 23.37
N PHE A 76 4.68 -3.73 22.61
CA PHE A 76 4.38 -4.59 21.47
C PHE A 76 4.39 -3.76 20.19
N VAL A 77 5.33 -4.06 19.30
CA VAL A 77 5.43 -3.39 18.00
C VAL A 77 4.80 -4.28 16.94
N VAL A 78 3.83 -3.74 16.21
CA VAL A 78 3.22 -4.35 15.04
C VAL A 78 3.73 -3.62 13.80
N GLU A 79 4.60 -4.31 13.07
CA GLU A 79 5.19 -3.81 11.84
C GLU A 79 4.20 -3.84 10.66
N PRO A 80 4.30 -2.88 9.72
CA PRO A 80 3.47 -2.87 8.53
C PRO A 80 3.79 -4.04 7.59
N GLY A 81 2.76 -4.54 6.90
CA GLY A 81 2.92 -5.59 5.90
C GLY A 81 3.49 -5.10 4.56
N TRP A 82 4.02 -6.03 3.77
CA TRP A 82 4.62 -5.72 2.45
C TRP A 82 3.62 -5.44 1.33
N ILE A 83 2.32 -5.71 1.53
CA ILE A 83 1.31 -5.67 0.47
C ILE A 83 1.22 -4.29 -0.20
N ALA A 84 1.15 -3.22 0.59
CA ALA A 84 1.09 -1.85 0.06
C ALA A 84 2.38 -1.49 -0.69
N THR A 85 3.52 -1.99 -0.23
CA THR A 85 4.83 -1.81 -0.91
C THR A 85 4.83 -2.46 -2.29
N VAL A 86 4.39 -3.71 -2.37
CA VAL A 86 4.33 -4.47 -3.64
C VAL A 86 3.35 -3.82 -4.61
N LEU A 87 2.18 -3.38 -4.13
CA LEU A 87 1.19 -2.70 -4.96
C LEU A 87 1.69 -1.34 -5.47
N ALA A 88 2.37 -0.57 -4.62
CA ALA A 88 2.96 0.70 -5.04
C ALA A 88 4.03 0.49 -6.12
N LEU A 89 4.91 -0.51 -5.94
CA LEU A 89 5.90 -0.88 -6.94
C LEU A 89 5.25 -1.35 -8.24
N ALA A 90 4.22 -2.19 -8.17
CA ALA A 90 3.49 -2.65 -9.35
C ALA A 90 2.82 -1.49 -10.10
N ALA A 91 2.26 -0.51 -9.39
CA ALA A 91 1.66 0.67 -9.97
C ALA A 91 2.70 1.51 -10.73
N VAL A 92 3.84 1.79 -10.11
CA VAL A 92 4.95 2.54 -10.71
C VAL A 92 5.53 1.79 -11.91
N ALA A 93 5.77 0.49 -11.79
CA ALA A 93 6.29 -0.34 -12.88
C ALA A 93 5.32 -0.37 -14.07
N SER A 94 4.02 -0.48 -13.81
CA SER A 94 3.00 -0.50 -14.87
C SER A 94 2.88 0.86 -15.57
N ALA A 95 2.90 1.96 -14.82
CA ALA A 95 2.86 3.31 -15.38
C ALA A 95 4.10 3.65 -16.21
N THR A 96 5.30 3.31 -15.72
CA THR A 96 6.56 3.52 -16.44
C THR A 96 6.64 2.67 -17.71
N THR A 97 6.17 1.42 -17.65
CA THR A 97 6.08 0.55 -18.84
C THR A 97 5.10 1.11 -19.87
N ALA A 98 3.93 1.60 -19.44
CA ALA A 98 2.96 2.24 -20.33
C ALA A 98 3.55 3.49 -21.01
N ALA A 99 4.24 4.34 -20.25
CA ALA A 99 4.91 5.53 -20.77
C ALA A 99 6.02 5.17 -21.78
N TYR A 100 6.83 4.15 -21.45
CA TYR A 100 7.88 3.67 -22.35
C TYR A 100 7.30 3.20 -23.69
N ILE A 101 6.22 2.41 -23.66
CA ILE A 101 5.58 1.89 -24.87
C ILE A 101 4.91 3.02 -25.68
N ALA A 102 4.38 4.05 -25.01
CA ALA A 102 3.80 5.20 -25.68
C ALA A 102 4.85 6.03 -26.44
N VAL A 103 6.04 6.20 -25.87
CA VAL A 103 7.11 7.06 -26.39
C VAL A 103 8.02 6.34 -27.38
N PHE A 104 8.50 5.14 -27.04
CA PHE A 104 9.61 4.51 -27.74
C PHE A 104 9.22 3.40 -28.72
N VAL A 105 8.02 2.82 -28.58
CA VAL A 105 7.57 1.79 -29.53
C VAL A 105 6.99 2.48 -30.76
N PRO A 106 7.56 2.31 -31.97
CA PRO A 106 7.05 2.95 -33.18
C PRO A 106 5.62 2.48 -33.49
N ARG A 107 4.80 3.36 -34.08
CA ARG A 107 3.49 2.96 -34.59
C ARG A 107 3.74 2.09 -35.81
N GLN A 108 3.52 0.78 -35.70
CA GLN A 108 3.34 -0.05 -36.89
C GLN A 108 2.11 0.48 -37.63
N ARG A 109 2.33 1.34 -38.63
CA ARG A 109 1.34 1.59 -39.67
C ARG A 109 1.19 0.27 -40.40
N SER A 110 0.05 -0.39 -40.24
CA SER A 110 -0.31 -1.52 -41.09
C SER A 110 -0.45 -0.99 -42.51
N SER A 111 0.60 -1.11 -43.32
CA SER A 111 0.51 -0.89 -44.75
C SER A 111 -0.21 -2.09 -45.36
N TRP A 112 -1.54 -2.09 -45.29
CA TRP A 112 -2.34 -2.86 -46.24
C TRP A 112 -2.38 -2.04 -47.53
N ARG A 113 -1.52 -2.41 -48.47
CA ARG A 113 -1.67 -2.19 -49.91
C ARG A 113 -1.56 -3.54 -50.58
#